data_AF-A0A9X3N4H3-F1
#
_entry.id   AF-A0A9X3N4H3-F1
#
_cell.length_a   1.000
_cell.length_b   1.000
_cell.length_c   1.000
_cell.angle_alpha   90.00
_cell.angle_beta   90.00
_cell.angle_gamma   90.00
#
_symmetry.space_group_name_H-M   'P 1'
#
loop_
_entity.id
_entity.type
_entity.pdbx_description
1 polymer ?
#
loop_
_entity_poly.entity_id
_entity_poly.type
_entity_poly.pdbx_seq_one_letter_code
_entity_poly.pdbx_strand_id
1 'polypeptide(L)'
;MTAVWITLAVLTVGTFASKAAGTLVLGSRELNPRALSVTALLAPALLSALVVYETFGSRDGITVDPRAAGLAAAIAAILAKAPMFVVMLIAAAVAAAVRAFT
;
A
#
# COMPACT_ATOMS: atom_id res chain seq x y z
N MET A 1 -19.11 20.36 -12.21
CA MET A 1 -19.48 20.31 -10.78
C MET A 1 -20.39 19.13 -10.45
N THR A 2 -21.48 18.91 -11.20
CA THR A 2 -22.41 17.79 -10.96
C THR A 2 -21.78 16.40 -11.07
N ALA A 3 -20.89 16.18 -12.06
CA ALA A 3 -20.22 14.89 -12.24
C ALA A 3 -19.38 14.47 -11.02
N VAL A 4 -18.62 15.39 -10.41
CA VAL A 4 -17.83 15.11 -9.20
C VAL A 4 -18.72 14.67 -8.04
N TRP A 5 -19.85 15.36 -7.82
CA TRP A 5 -20.80 14.99 -6.77
C TRP A 5 -21.45 13.63 -7.02
N ILE A 6 -21.79 13.30 -8.27
CA ILE A 6 -22.30 11.98 -8.64
C ILE A 6 -21.23 10.91 -8.39
N THR A 7 -19.98 11.13 -8.80
CA THR A 7 -18.87 10.20 -8.56
C THR A 7 -18.64 9.96 -7.08
N LEU A 8 -18.65 11.01 -6.25
CA LEU A 8 -18.52 10.88 -4.80
C LEU A 8 -19.68 10.08 -4.20
N ALA A 9 -20.92 10.35 -4.61
CA ALA A 9 -22.08 9.61 -4.15
C ALA A 9 -21.97 8.12 -4.51
N VAL A 10 -21.59 7.81 -5.76
CA VAL A 10 -21.38 6.43 -6.22
C VAL A 10 -20.26 5.74 -5.46
N LEU A 11 -19.10 6.38 -5.26
CA LEU A 11 -18.00 5.79 -4.47
C LEU A 11 -18.42 5.54 -3.02
N THR A 12 -19.15 6.48 -2.43
CA THR A 12 -19.61 6.38 -1.04
C THR A 12 -20.55 5.20 -0.87
N VAL A 13 -21.60 5.14 -1.71
CA VAL A 13 -22.59 4.05 -1.67
C VAL A 13 -21.94 2.71 -2.03
N GLY A 14 -21.09 2.67 -3.06
CA GLY A 14 -20.38 1.46 -3.47
C GLY A 14 -19.46 0.92 -2.37
N THR A 15 -18.65 1.79 -1.74
CA THR A 15 -17.75 1.39 -0.65
C THR A 15 -18.52 0.90 0.57
N PHE A 16 -19.61 1.60 0.92
CA PHE A 16 -20.49 1.16 2.00
C PHE A 16 -21.10 -0.21 1.70
N ALA A 17 -21.67 -0.39 0.50
CA ALA A 17 -22.26 -1.65 0.07
C ALA A 17 -21.24 -2.80 0.08
N SER A 18 -20.00 -2.58 -0.40
CA SER A 18 -18.94 -3.58 -0.36
C SER A 18 -18.57 -3.99 1.07
N LYS A 19 -18.44 -3.04 2.01
CA LYS A 19 -18.17 -3.36 3.42
C LYS A 19 -19.35 -4.06 4.08
N ALA A 20 -20.57 -3.57 3.84
CA ALA A 20 -21.79 -4.13 4.40
C ALA A 20 -22.05 -5.56 3.88
N ALA A 21 -21.76 -5.84 2.61
CA ALA A 21 -21.88 -7.17 2.03
C ALA A 21 -21.06 -8.21 2.78
N GLY A 22 -19.82 -7.87 3.16
CA GLY A 22 -18.98 -8.75 3.98
C GLY A 22 -19.64 -9.10 5.31
N THR A 23 -20.14 -8.09 6.03
CA THR A 23 -20.81 -8.31 7.34
C THR A 23 -22.16 -9.02 7.22
N LEU A 24 -22.95 -8.73 6.18
CA LEU A 24 -24.25 -9.39 5.97
C LEU A 24 -24.09 -10.85 5.57
N VAL A 25 -23.10 -11.19 4.74
CA VAL A 25 -22.90 -12.56 4.24
C VAL A 25 -22.19 -13.45 5.27
N LEU A 26 -21.28 -12.89 6.07
CA LEU A 26 -20.47 -13.65 7.04
C LEU A 26 -20.94 -13.51 8.49
N GLY A 27 -21.94 -12.67 8.80
CA GLY A 27 -22.25 -12.24 10.17
C GLY A 27 -22.51 -13.33 11.22
N SER A 28 -22.94 -14.53 10.81
CA SER A 28 -23.12 -15.70 11.69
C SER A 28 -22.34 -16.93 11.24
N ARG A 29 -21.52 -16.82 10.19
CA ARG A 29 -20.76 -17.94 9.63
C ARG A 29 -19.32 -17.87 10.10
N GLU A 30 -18.90 -18.90 10.82
CA GLU A 30 -17.48 -19.10 11.10
C GLU A 30 -16.73 -19.37 9.80
N LEU A 31 -15.69 -18.58 9.56
CA LEU A 31 -14.82 -18.75 8.41
C LEU A 31 -13.94 -19.98 8.57
N ASN A 32 -13.76 -20.73 7.49
CA ASN A 32 -12.77 -21.81 7.45
C ASN A 32 -11.38 -21.24 7.82
N PRO A 33 -10.56 -21.92 8.64
CA PRO A 33 -9.19 -21.52 8.96
C PRO A 33 -8.35 -21.04 7.77
N ARG A 34 -8.53 -21.64 6.58
CA ARG A 34 -7.85 -21.20 5.35
C ARG A 34 -8.29 -19.83 4.85
N ALA A 35 -9.56 -19.46 5.03
CA ALA A 35 -10.04 -18.13 4.65
C ALA A 35 -9.50 -17.05 5.60
N LEU A 36 -9.39 -17.36 6.89
CA LEU A 36 -8.80 -16.47 7.89
C LEU A 36 -7.31 -16.20 7.64
N SER A 37 -6.55 -17.20 7.19
CA SER A 37 -5.13 -16.98 6.86
C SER A 37 -4.96 -16.07 5.63
N VAL A 38 -5.83 -16.20 4.62
CA VAL A 38 -5.81 -15.32 3.44
C VAL A 38 -6.15 -13.88 3.82
N THR A 39 -7.17 -13.65 4.64
CA THR A 39 -7.53 -12.27 5.07
C THR A 39 -6.44 -11.62 5.92
N ALA A 40 -5.76 -12.39 6.76
CA ALA A 40 -4.62 -11.91 7.55
C ALA A 40 -3.43 -11.47 6.67
N LEU A 41 -3.22 -12.12 5.53
CA LEU A 41 -2.15 -11.81 4.58
C LEU A 41 -2.55 -10.77 3.54
N LEU A 42 -3.85 -10.48 3.39
CA LEU A 42 -4.35 -9.61 2.32
C LEU A 42 -3.79 -8.18 2.45
N ALA A 43 -3.86 -7.59 3.64
CA ALA A 43 -3.34 -6.24 3.88
C ALA A 43 -1.82 -6.14 3.61
N PRO A 44 -0.94 -6.97 4.21
CA PRO A 44 0.49 -6.89 3.92
C PRO A 44 0.83 -7.24 2.47
N ALA A 45 0.10 -8.15 1.81
CA ALA A 45 0.32 -8.46 0.40
C ALA A 45 -0.07 -7.31 -0.54
N LEU A 46 -1.18 -6.63 -0.26
CA LEU A 46 -1.59 -5.47 -1.06
C LEU A 46 -0.66 -4.27 -0.84
N LEU A 47 -0.22 -4.03 0.40
CA LEU A 47 0.76 -2.98 0.68
C LEU A 47 2.13 -3.29 0.07
N SER A 48 2.60 -4.54 0.10
CA SER A 48 3.85 -4.90 -0.56
C SER A 48 3.77 -4.77 -2.08
N ALA A 49 2.66 -5.20 -2.68
CA ALA A 49 2.41 -4.99 -4.11
C ALA A 49 2.37 -3.50 -4.46
N LEU A 50 1.75 -2.66 -3.62
CA LEU A 50 1.74 -1.21 -3.80
C LEU A 50 3.14 -0.62 -3.74
N VAL A 51 3.96 -1.02 -2.77
CA VAL A 51 5.36 -0.57 -2.68
C VAL A 51 6.14 -0.94 -3.94
N VAL A 52 5.98 -2.17 -4.45
CA VAL A 52 6.61 -2.60 -5.71
C VAL A 52 6.11 -1.76 -6.89
N TYR A 53 4.80 -1.55 -6.99
CA TYR A 53 4.19 -0.73 -8.04
C TYR A 53 4.67 0.72 -8.00
N GLU A 54 4.69 1.35 -6.83
CA GLU A 54 5.15 2.74 -6.65
C GLU A 54 6.67 2.93 -6.81
N THR A 55 7.44 1.83 -6.74
CA THR A 55 8.91 1.86 -6.86
C THR A 55 9.37 1.59 -8.30
N PHE A 56 8.69 0.69 -9.01
CA PHE A 56 9.11 0.20 -10.33
C PHE A 56 8.11 0.51 -11.45
N GLY A 57 6.88 0.90 -11.11
CA GLY A 57 5.83 1.22 -12.08
C GLY A 57 5.97 2.65 -12.61
N SER A 58 5.93 2.78 -13.93
CA SER A 58 5.74 4.06 -14.62
C SER A 58 4.65 3.93 -15.68
N ARG A 59 4.14 5.08 -16.14
CA ARG A 59 3.06 5.17 -17.13
C ARG A 59 3.43 4.49 -18.47
N ASP A 60 4.73 4.46 -18.81
CA ASP A 60 5.25 3.99 -20.10
C ASP A 60 6.24 2.80 -19.98
N GLY A 61 6.41 2.20 -18.80
CA GLY A 61 7.29 1.02 -18.64
C GLY A 61 7.85 0.82 -17.22
N ILE A 62 8.86 -0.04 -17.11
CA ILE A 62 9.60 -0.26 -15.86
C ILE A 62 10.69 0.81 -15.77
N THR A 63 10.53 1.76 -14.85
CA THR A 63 11.58 2.75 -14.54
C THR A 63 11.99 2.60 -13.09
N VAL A 64 13.29 2.66 -12.82
CA VAL A 64 13.81 2.66 -11.45
C VAL A 64 13.66 4.09 -10.91
N ASP A 65 12.59 4.37 -10.16
CA ASP A 65 12.42 5.67 -9.49
C ASP A 65 13.50 5.79 -8.38
N PRO A 66 14.02 7.01 -8.09
CA PRO A 66 14.76 7.32 -6.87
C PRO A 66 14.23 6.68 -5.58
N ARG A 67 12.92 6.41 -5.51
CA ARG A 67 12.27 5.64 -4.42
C ARG A 67 12.91 4.26 -4.18
N ALA A 68 13.47 3.61 -5.20
CA ALA A 68 14.14 2.31 -5.07
C ALA A 68 15.38 2.38 -4.17
N ALA A 69 16.16 3.46 -4.28
CA ALA A 69 17.31 3.68 -3.41
C ALA A 69 16.88 3.95 -1.97
N GLY A 70 15.80 4.72 -1.77
CA GLY A 70 15.20 4.92 -0.46
C GLY A 70 14.70 3.61 0.17
N LEU A 71 14.07 2.73 -0.61
CA LEU A 71 13.62 1.41 -0.17
C LEU A 71 14.79 0.51 0.23
N ALA A 72 15.87 0.48 -0.56
CA ALA A 72 17.07 -0.28 -0.23
C ALA A 72 17.70 0.20 1.10
N ALA A 73 17.76 1.52 1.31
CA ALA A 73 18.25 2.09 2.57
C ALA A 73 17.34 1.76 3.76
N ALA A 74 16.01 1.77 3.56
CA ALA A 74 15.05 1.36 4.58
C ALA A 74 15.28 -0.09 5.01
N ILE A 75 15.46 -1.01 4.05
CA ILE A 75 15.74 -2.43 4.32
C ILE A 75 17.03 -2.56 5.14
N ALA A 76 18.11 -1.87 4.75
CA ALA A 76 19.37 -1.88 5.50
C ALA A 76 19.20 -1.38 6.94
N ALA A 77 18.44 -0.30 7.16
CA ALA A 77 18.16 0.24 8.48
C ALA A 77 17.31 -0.71 9.35
N ILE A 78 16.33 -1.42 8.76
CA ILE A 78 15.55 -2.45 9.45
C ILE A 78 16.44 -3.63 9.86
N LEU A 79 17.34 -4.07 8.98
CA LEU A 79 18.30 -5.14 9.29
C LEU A 79 19.27 -4.73 10.42
N ALA A 80 19.63 -3.45 10.47
CA ALA A 80 20.38 -2.86 11.58
C ALA A 80 19.55 -2.70 12.88
N LYS A 81 18.27 -3.12 12.89
CA LYS A 81 17.33 -3.01 14.02
C LYS A 81 17.11 -1.57 14.48
N ALA A 82 17.18 -0.60 13.55
CA ALA A 82 16.90 0.80 13.85
C ALA A 82 15.41 1.01 14.22
N PRO A 83 15.07 2.00 15.06
CA PRO A 83 13.68 2.32 15.37
C PRO A 83 12.94 2.80 14.12
N MET A 84 11.65 2.48 14.01
CA MET A 84 10.83 2.70 12.80
C MET A 84 10.90 4.14 12.27
N PHE A 85 10.93 5.12 13.17
CA PHE A 85 11.05 6.53 12.80
C PHE A 85 12.37 6.86 12.11
N VAL A 86 13.48 6.28 12.58
CA VAL A 86 14.81 6.44 11.98
C VAL A 86 14.87 5.78 10.61
N VAL A 87 14.28 4.59 10.45
CA VAL A 87 14.14 3.93 9.14
C VAL A 87 13.42 4.84 8.14
N MET A 88 12.30 5.45 8.56
CA MET A 88 11.52 6.36 7.71
C MET A 88 12.33 7.60 7.31
N LEU A 89 13.05 8.22 8.25
CA LEU A 89 13.91 9.37 7.96
C LEU A 89 15.03 9.02 6.98
N ILE A 90 15.72 7.89 7.17
CA ILE A 90 16.79 7.43 6.27
C ILE A 90 16.23 7.20 4.87
N ALA A 91 15.11 6.49 4.74
CA ALA A 91 14.49 6.20 3.46
C ALA A 91 14.13 7.48 2.70
N ALA A 92 13.47 8.43 3.37
CA ALA A 92 13.09 9.71 2.79
C ALA A 92 14.30 10.56 2.41
N ALA A 93 15.32 10.63 3.26
CA ALA A 93 16.55 11.38 3.00
C ALA A 93 17.31 10.82 1.79
N VAL A 94 17.44 9.49 1.68
CA VAL A 94 18.11 8.85 0.54
C VAL A 94 17.33 9.07 -0.75
N ALA A 95 16.01 8.88 -0.74
CA ALA A 95 15.18 9.13 -1.93
C ALA A 95 15.25 10.59 -2.38
N ALA A 96 15.21 11.54 -1.43
CA ALA A 96 15.33 12.97 -1.72
C ALA A 96 16.72 13.33 -2.28
N ALA A 97 17.78 12.78 -1.70
CA ALA A 97 19.15 13.00 -2.17
C ALA A 97 19.33 12.48 -3.60
N VAL A 98 18.92 11.23 -3.89
CA VAL A 98 19.02 10.66 -5.24
C VAL A 98 18.22 11.48 -6.24
N ARG A 99 17.00 11.91 -5.88
CA ARG A 99 16.16 12.78 -6.72
C ARG A 99 16.75 14.18 -6.91
N ALA A 100 17.59 14.67 -6.02
CA ALA A 100 18.27 15.96 -6.20
C ALA A 100 19.41 15.90 -7.23
N PHE A 101 19.94 14.70 -7.52
CA PHE A 101 21.05 14.48 -8.45
C PHE A 101 20.64 13.82 -9.78
N THR A 102 19.35 13.50 -9.97
CA THR A 102 18.78 12.92 -11.21
C THR A 102 17.72 13.84 -11.77
#